data_AF-A0A5N5K2T3-F1
#
_entry.id   AF-A0A5N5K2T3-F1
#
_cell.length_a   1.000
_cell.length_b   1.000
_cell.length_c   1.000
_cell.angle_alpha   90.00
_cell.angle_beta   90.00
_cell.angle_gamma   90.00
#
_symmetry.space_group_name_H-M   'P 1'
#
loop_
_entity.id
_entity.type
_entity.pdbx_description
1 polymer ?
#
loop_
_entity_poly.entity_id
_entity_poly.type
_entity_poly.pdbx_seq_one_letter_code
_entity_poly.pdbx_strand_id
1 'polypeptide(L)'
;MAHLELVIGPESTWEPRKGFLGLPAELRIEIYNLVLIETPKWERRHSPLCDLCPRVTTIFERPVFDDDDATCNCKKRQNTGLLRTNRQIHYEAAPIFWSRNTFCFTSAKDFTYNNCQALRHEYLALIQHVSILAVSWQEYQWPWFYRGDRRQGRYMCYHSVWPFLSVLEGLKTLEIMPEYIYRLSDSTANEDDDRYDYTRLVTHIREEMPLLEEFSLAKIVVFDVNPKTSIIINPLNYWWKSVKAQDRDLVYVKLKRALDLGKLTTEKEVKEQLRAFNTNFAVHVSFEVETKLLGMAENAFSTNPSQPYAGGYKLREGFDDRNTSADLKLRDGTTATVKLLGLPITQRTRIENAKKRWREDDRRKAAGKPTKWQEKHKTVMQEKQEAKRAQRGEDASKEYQAYVEAKDAKREATEARERRQRRKAKAKEQAGLVRSERQAKETRDAERKRVRRPK
;
A
#
# COMPACT_ATOMS: atom_id res chain seq x y z
N MET A 1 -40.97 15.81 -8.56
CA MET A 1 -40.25 15.14 -9.66
C MET A 1 -41.12 15.28 -10.90
N ALA A 2 -40.71 16.10 -11.87
CA ALA A 2 -41.47 16.28 -13.11
C ALA A 2 -41.32 15.02 -13.97
N HIS A 3 -42.45 14.45 -14.44
CA HIS A 3 -42.44 13.42 -15.46
C HIS A 3 -41.89 14.03 -16.76
N LEU A 4 -40.72 13.57 -17.19
CA LEU A 4 -40.19 13.89 -18.52
C LEU A 4 -40.99 13.08 -19.54
N GLU A 5 -41.95 13.72 -20.20
CA GLU A 5 -42.58 13.17 -21.39
C GLU A 5 -41.56 13.18 -22.54
N LEU A 6 -41.22 11.99 -23.03
CA LEU A 6 -40.39 11.80 -24.22
C LEU A 6 -41.18 12.22 -25.45
N VAL A 7 -40.98 13.45 -25.91
CA VAL A 7 -41.52 13.92 -27.20
C VAL A 7 -40.64 13.38 -28.32
N ILE A 8 -41.06 12.27 -28.94
CA ILE A 8 -40.43 11.73 -30.14
C ILE A 8 -41.00 12.49 -31.35
N GLY A 9 -40.14 13.22 -32.06
CA GLY A 9 -40.54 13.92 -33.29
C GLY A 9 -40.96 12.96 -34.42
N PRO A 10 -41.63 13.47 -35.48
CA PRO A 10 -42.17 12.64 -36.56
C PRO A 10 -41.10 11.77 -37.24
N GLU A 11 -41.47 10.51 -37.55
CA GLU A 11 -40.59 9.46 -38.08
C GLU A 11 -39.84 9.84 -39.37
N SER A 12 -40.38 10.77 -40.16
CA SER A 12 -39.89 11.11 -41.51
C SER A 12 -38.57 11.89 -41.55
N THR A 13 -38.04 12.35 -40.41
CA THR A 13 -36.75 13.05 -40.33
C THR A 13 -35.67 12.26 -39.58
N TRP A 14 -35.99 11.07 -39.09
CA TRP A 14 -35.05 10.22 -38.36
C TRP A 14 -34.37 9.24 -39.31
N GLU A 15 -33.30 9.67 -39.97
CA GLU A 15 -32.21 8.72 -40.22
C GLU A 15 -31.36 8.69 -38.94
N PRO A 16 -31.58 7.73 -38.01
CA PRO A 16 -30.76 7.66 -36.81
C PRO A 16 -29.31 7.52 -37.24
N ARG A 17 -28.49 8.50 -36.85
CA ARG A 17 -27.03 8.41 -37.04
C ARG A 17 -26.61 7.04 -36.50
N LYS A 18 -26.00 6.20 -37.34
CA LYS A 18 -25.62 4.85 -36.90
C LYS A 18 -24.66 4.93 -35.71
N GLY A 19 -24.87 4.09 -34.70
CA GLY A 19 -23.99 3.96 -33.54
C GLY A 19 -24.42 4.79 -32.32
N PHE A 20 -23.53 4.86 -31.33
CA PHE A 20 -23.83 5.40 -30.00
C PHE A 20 -24.32 6.86 -29.99
N LEU A 21 -23.75 7.72 -30.84
CA LEU A 21 -24.13 9.15 -30.90
C LEU A 21 -25.48 9.43 -31.59
N GLY A 22 -26.10 8.42 -32.21
CA GLY A 22 -27.47 8.54 -32.71
C GLY A 22 -28.55 8.12 -31.73
N LEU A 23 -28.17 7.56 -30.57
CA LEU A 23 -29.12 7.34 -29.47
C LEU A 23 -29.63 8.68 -28.94
N PRO A 24 -30.86 8.80 -28.43
CA PRO A 24 -31.30 9.98 -27.67
C PRO A 24 -30.34 10.34 -26.53
N ALA A 25 -30.24 11.63 -26.20
CA ALA A 25 -29.29 12.13 -25.22
C ALA A 25 -29.52 11.50 -23.84
N GLU A 26 -30.77 11.23 -23.49
CA GLU A 26 -31.22 10.61 -22.25
C GLU A 26 -30.65 9.20 -22.11
N LEU A 27 -30.71 8.40 -23.18
CA LEU A 27 -30.14 7.05 -23.19
C LEU A 27 -28.60 7.10 -23.08
N ARG A 28 -27.96 8.08 -23.73
CA ARG A 28 -26.51 8.26 -23.58
C ARG A 28 -26.13 8.63 -22.14
N ILE A 29 -26.90 9.51 -21.50
CA ILE A 29 -26.74 9.91 -20.09
C ILE A 29 -26.88 8.71 -19.16
N GLU A 30 -27.88 7.84 -19.37
CA GLU A 30 -28.02 6.62 -18.57
C GLU A 30 -26.84 5.66 -18.76
N ILE A 31 -26.34 5.53 -19.99
CA ILE A 31 -25.13 4.75 -20.26
C ILE A 31 -23.92 5.38 -19.54
N TYR A 32 -23.77 6.70 -19.58
CA TYR A 32 -22.69 7.39 -18.85
C TYR A 32 -22.80 7.18 -17.33
N ASN A 33 -24.01 7.23 -16.76
CA ASN A 33 -24.24 6.96 -15.34
C ASN A 33 -23.73 5.56 -14.96
N LEU A 34 -24.11 4.55 -15.74
CA LEU A 34 -23.71 3.16 -15.50
C LEU A 34 -22.20 2.92 -15.67
N VAL A 35 -21.53 3.68 -16.53
CA VAL A 35 -20.13 3.46 -16.90
C VAL A 35 -19.16 4.31 -16.08
N LEU A 36 -19.55 5.52 -15.68
CA LEU A 36 -18.65 6.52 -15.07
C LEU A 36 -18.85 6.69 -13.58
N ILE A 37 -20.02 6.34 -13.04
CA ILE A 37 -20.26 6.39 -11.60
C ILE A 37 -19.70 5.12 -11.01
N GLU A 38 -18.66 5.28 -10.21
CA GLU A 38 -17.98 4.16 -9.55
C GLU A 38 -18.21 4.21 -8.06
N THR A 39 -18.20 3.02 -7.44
CA THR A 39 -18.10 2.88 -6.00
C THR A 39 -16.91 3.71 -5.45
N PRO A 40 -17.06 4.40 -4.31
CA PRO A 40 -15.97 5.15 -3.69
C PRO A 40 -14.72 4.27 -3.48
N LYS A 41 -13.51 4.83 -3.62
CA LYS A 41 -12.23 4.09 -3.55
C LYS A 41 -12.15 3.15 -2.35
N TRP A 42 -12.63 3.61 -1.19
CA TRP A 42 -12.61 2.88 0.07
C TRP A 42 -13.45 1.60 0.03
N GLU A 43 -14.45 1.54 -0.83
CA GLU A 43 -15.41 0.45 -0.90
C GLU A 43 -15.23 -0.40 -2.17
N ARG A 44 -14.22 -0.07 -2.99
CA ARG A 44 -13.89 -0.83 -4.19
C ARG A 44 -13.28 -2.17 -3.82
N ARG A 45 -13.59 -3.12 -4.70
CA ARG A 45 -13.05 -4.47 -4.67
C ARG A 45 -12.19 -4.71 -5.90
N HIS A 46 -11.32 -5.70 -5.81
CA HIS A 46 -10.51 -6.08 -6.95
C HIS A 46 -11.40 -6.62 -8.07
N SER A 47 -11.07 -6.23 -9.30
CA SER A 47 -11.66 -6.83 -10.49
C SER A 47 -11.46 -8.35 -10.45
N PRO A 48 -12.43 -9.17 -10.91
CA PRO A 48 -12.27 -10.63 -11.00
C PRO A 48 -11.05 -11.08 -11.83
N LEU A 49 -10.57 -10.19 -12.70
CA LEU A 49 -9.43 -10.35 -13.59
C LEU A 49 -8.10 -9.86 -12.96
N CYS A 50 -8.14 -9.31 -11.76
CA CYS A 50 -6.97 -8.89 -10.99
C CYS A 50 -6.38 -10.10 -10.25
N ASP A 51 -5.05 -10.15 -10.18
CA ASP A 51 -4.34 -11.25 -9.52
C ASP A 51 -4.53 -11.26 -8.00
N LEU A 52 -4.86 -10.12 -7.41
CA LEU A 52 -5.12 -9.94 -5.99
C LEU A 52 -6.57 -10.23 -5.59
N CYS A 53 -7.47 -10.45 -6.55
CA CYS A 53 -8.83 -10.87 -6.25
C CYS A 53 -8.80 -12.32 -5.72
N PRO A 54 -9.31 -12.59 -4.51
CA PRO A 54 -9.32 -13.94 -3.96
C PRO A 54 -10.04 -14.93 -4.89
N ARG A 55 -9.53 -16.16 -4.92
CA ARG A 55 -10.12 -17.26 -5.73
C ARG A 55 -10.85 -18.30 -4.89
N VAL A 56 -10.73 -18.18 -3.57
CA VAL A 56 -11.32 -19.05 -2.56
C VAL A 56 -12.12 -18.19 -1.59
N THR A 57 -13.09 -18.80 -0.90
CA THR A 57 -14.04 -18.11 -0.02
C THR A 57 -13.52 -17.92 1.41
N THR A 58 -12.34 -18.45 1.71
CA THR A 58 -11.75 -18.48 3.06
C THR A 58 -10.70 -17.39 3.28
N ILE A 59 -10.31 -16.68 2.22
CA ILE A 59 -9.25 -15.66 2.27
C ILE A 59 -9.91 -14.30 2.26
N PHE A 60 -9.48 -13.43 3.18
CA PHE A 60 -9.88 -12.03 3.22
C PHE A 60 -9.36 -11.30 1.99
N GLU A 61 -10.22 -10.49 1.39
CA GLU A 61 -9.81 -9.67 0.25
C GLU A 61 -9.02 -8.47 0.77
N ARG A 62 -7.81 -8.25 0.27
CA ARG A 62 -7.12 -6.99 0.57
C ARG A 62 -7.89 -5.84 -0.09
N PRO A 63 -8.21 -4.74 0.60
CA PRO A 63 -8.84 -3.60 -0.06
C PRO A 63 -7.91 -2.96 -1.07
N VAL A 64 -8.51 -2.47 -2.15
CA VAL A 64 -7.81 -1.88 -3.30
C VAL A 64 -6.92 -0.67 -2.92
N PHE A 65 -7.27 0.04 -1.85
CA PHE A 65 -6.53 1.22 -1.39
C PHE A 65 -5.32 0.90 -0.51
N ASP A 66 -5.25 -0.30 0.07
CA ASP A 66 -4.15 -0.71 0.94
C ASP A 66 -3.00 -1.34 0.14
N ASP A 67 -3.18 -1.48 -1.17
CA ASP A 67 -2.25 -2.21 -2.00
C ASP A 67 -1.20 -1.30 -2.68
N ASP A 68 0.02 -1.39 -2.16
CA ASP A 68 1.22 -0.78 -2.74
C ASP A 68 1.67 -1.47 -4.03
N ASP A 69 1.05 -2.60 -4.42
CA ASP A 69 1.38 -3.25 -5.69
C ASP A 69 1.09 -2.31 -6.86
N ALA A 70 2.17 -1.93 -7.55
CA ALA A 70 2.12 -1.09 -8.73
C ALA A 70 1.35 -1.76 -9.88
N THR A 71 1.20 -3.10 -9.85
CA THR A 71 0.50 -3.86 -10.88
C THR A 71 -1.01 -3.83 -10.72
N CYS A 72 -1.54 -3.48 -9.53
CA CYS A 72 -2.97 -3.40 -9.31
C CYS A 72 -3.57 -2.15 -9.96
N ASN A 73 -4.34 -2.35 -11.03
CA ASN A 73 -5.09 -1.29 -11.70
C ASN A 73 -6.48 -1.04 -11.10
N CYS A 74 -6.93 -1.83 -10.13
CA CYS A 74 -8.26 -1.67 -9.52
C CYS A 74 -8.39 -0.36 -8.73
N LYS A 75 -7.25 0.19 -8.26
CA LYS A 75 -7.20 1.48 -7.56
C LYS A 75 -7.43 2.68 -8.45
N LYS A 76 -7.23 2.50 -9.75
CA LYS A 76 -7.49 3.53 -10.76
C LYS A 76 -9.00 3.56 -11.05
N ARG A 77 -9.53 4.75 -11.29
CA ARG A 77 -10.84 4.89 -11.90
C ARG A 77 -10.81 4.27 -13.30
N GLN A 78 -11.77 3.40 -13.56
CA GLN A 78 -11.99 2.78 -14.85
C GLN A 78 -12.76 3.76 -15.75
N ASN A 79 -12.80 3.45 -17.04
CA ASN A 79 -13.61 4.15 -18.04
C ASN A 79 -13.35 5.67 -18.22
N THR A 80 -12.33 6.24 -17.58
CA THR A 80 -11.92 7.64 -17.79
C THR A 80 -11.47 7.92 -19.23
N GLY A 81 -11.10 6.87 -19.98
CA GLY A 81 -10.86 6.94 -21.42
C GLY A 81 -12.08 7.41 -22.21
N LEU A 82 -13.31 7.20 -21.70
CA LEU A 82 -14.53 7.66 -22.34
C LEU A 82 -14.55 9.19 -22.51
N LEU A 83 -14.04 9.92 -21.50
CA LEU A 83 -13.92 11.38 -21.51
C LEU A 83 -12.95 11.90 -22.58
N ARG A 84 -12.16 11.02 -23.20
CA ARG A 84 -11.18 11.35 -24.25
C ARG A 84 -11.63 10.90 -25.65
N THR A 85 -12.82 10.33 -25.78
CA THR A 85 -13.27 9.71 -27.03
C THR A 85 -13.55 10.77 -28.11
N ASN A 86 -14.38 11.77 -27.80
CA ASN A 86 -14.64 12.92 -28.67
C ASN A 86 -15.23 14.09 -27.84
N ARG A 87 -15.37 15.26 -28.46
CA ARG A 87 -15.86 16.48 -27.80
C ARG A 87 -17.30 16.37 -27.28
N GLN A 88 -18.20 15.74 -28.04
CA GLN A 88 -19.61 15.58 -27.64
C GLN A 88 -19.74 14.67 -26.41
N ILE A 89 -19.12 13.49 -26.45
CA ILE A 89 -19.09 12.55 -25.32
C ILE A 89 -18.47 13.24 -24.12
N HIS A 90 -17.36 13.95 -24.31
CA HIS A 90 -16.72 14.68 -23.23
C HIS A 90 -17.66 15.71 -22.58
N TYR A 91 -18.36 16.52 -23.38
CA TYR A 91 -19.31 17.52 -22.89
C TYR A 91 -20.47 16.91 -22.10
N GLU A 92 -21.00 15.78 -22.55
CA GLU A 92 -22.13 15.09 -21.88
C GLU A 92 -21.68 14.30 -20.64
N ALA A 93 -20.53 13.63 -20.72
CA ALA A 93 -20.05 12.70 -19.71
C ALA A 93 -19.25 13.36 -18.57
N ALA A 94 -18.52 14.44 -18.85
CA ALA A 94 -17.68 15.08 -17.83
C ALA A 94 -18.50 15.58 -16.62
N PRO A 95 -19.66 16.25 -16.80
CA PRO A 95 -20.47 16.67 -15.66
C PRO A 95 -20.94 15.50 -14.80
N ILE A 96 -21.35 14.39 -15.41
CA ILE A 96 -21.75 13.17 -14.71
C ILE A 96 -20.57 12.62 -13.90
N PHE A 97 -19.40 12.51 -14.53
CA PHE A 97 -18.20 11.99 -13.89
C PHE A 97 -17.78 12.83 -12.68
N TRP A 98 -17.71 14.16 -12.81
CA TRP A 98 -17.24 15.05 -11.75
C TRP A 98 -18.27 15.27 -10.64
N SER A 99 -19.57 15.30 -10.95
CA SER A 99 -20.61 15.57 -9.94
C SER A 99 -21.07 14.35 -9.18
N ARG A 100 -21.15 13.17 -9.80
CA ARG A 100 -21.79 12.00 -9.19
C ARG A 100 -20.82 11.03 -8.53
N ASN A 101 -19.52 11.27 -8.61
CA ASN A 101 -18.51 10.41 -7.99
C ASN A 101 -17.99 10.99 -6.67
N THR A 102 -17.74 10.12 -5.70
CA THR A 102 -16.94 10.45 -4.52
C THR A 102 -15.46 10.38 -4.83
N PHE A 103 -14.75 11.50 -4.73
CA PHE A 103 -13.31 11.61 -4.92
C PHE A 103 -12.57 11.31 -3.61
N CYS A 104 -11.85 10.19 -3.62
CA CYS A 104 -11.23 9.64 -2.42
C CYS A 104 -9.70 9.79 -2.45
N PHE A 105 -9.13 10.35 -1.39
CA PHE A 105 -7.71 10.65 -1.27
C PHE A 105 -7.14 10.00 -0.01
N THR A 106 -6.00 9.33 -0.18
CA THR A 106 -5.23 8.65 0.89
C THR A 106 -4.42 9.61 1.75
N SER A 107 -4.25 10.85 1.29
CA SER A 107 -3.59 11.89 2.05
C SER A 107 -4.03 13.27 1.58
N ALA A 108 -3.84 14.26 2.46
CA ALA A 108 -3.88 15.68 2.11
C ALA A 108 -3.03 16.01 0.87
N LYS A 109 -1.82 15.44 0.80
CA LYS A 109 -0.91 15.63 -0.34
C LYS A 109 -1.50 15.09 -1.65
N ASP A 110 -2.11 13.90 -1.62
CA ASP A 110 -2.76 13.34 -2.81
C ASP A 110 -3.93 14.20 -3.26
N PHE A 111 -4.65 14.81 -2.33
CA PHE A 111 -5.73 15.74 -2.64
C PHE A 111 -5.19 17.02 -3.31
N THR A 112 -4.19 17.65 -2.72
CA THR A 112 -3.69 18.96 -3.20
C THR A 112 -2.84 18.86 -4.46
N TYR A 113 -1.98 17.86 -4.57
CA TYR A 113 -1.13 17.71 -5.76
C TYR A 113 -1.94 17.28 -6.99
N ASN A 114 -2.86 16.32 -6.85
CA ASN A 114 -3.52 15.71 -8.02
C ASN A 114 -4.70 16.51 -8.58
N ASN A 115 -5.42 17.28 -7.76
CA ASN A 115 -6.59 18.01 -8.25
C ASN A 115 -6.27 19.47 -8.57
N CYS A 116 -5.43 20.12 -7.77
CA CYS A 116 -5.43 21.58 -7.74
C CYS A 116 -4.61 22.23 -8.86
N GLN A 117 -3.60 21.54 -9.38
CA GLN A 117 -2.78 22.06 -10.48
C GLN A 117 -3.15 21.46 -11.84
N ALA A 118 -3.81 20.31 -11.84
CA ALA A 118 -4.08 19.55 -13.07
C ALA A 118 -5.51 19.69 -13.58
N LEU A 119 -6.47 20.02 -12.70
CA LEU A 119 -7.88 20.08 -13.07
C LEU A 119 -8.27 21.48 -13.57
N ARG A 120 -9.09 21.51 -14.63
CA ARG A 120 -9.68 22.76 -15.11
C ARG A 120 -10.65 23.32 -14.08
N HIS A 121 -10.67 24.64 -13.97
CA HIS A 121 -11.52 25.34 -13.00
C HIS A 121 -13.01 25.01 -13.17
N GLU A 122 -13.48 24.85 -14.42
CA GLU A 122 -14.84 24.45 -14.76
C GLU A 122 -15.28 23.13 -14.09
N TYR A 123 -14.35 22.19 -13.87
CA TYR A 123 -14.68 20.91 -13.23
C TYR A 123 -14.57 20.96 -11.72
N LEU A 124 -13.85 21.93 -11.14
CA LEU A 124 -13.76 22.10 -9.68
C LEU A 124 -15.15 22.39 -9.11
N ALA A 125 -15.92 23.27 -9.76
CA ALA A 125 -17.30 23.58 -9.39
C ALA A 125 -18.26 22.37 -9.50
N LEU A 126 -17.88 21.34 -10.27
CA LEU A 126 -18.70 20.14 -10.44
C LEU A 126 -18.41 19.09 -9.36
N ILE A 127 -17.31 19.18 -8.60
CA ILE A 127 -16.99 18.17 -7.58
C ILE A 127 -17.91 18.34 -6.37
N GLN A 128 -18.77 17.34 -6.13
CA GLN A 128 -19.75 17.39 -5.03
C GLN A 128 -19.38 16.54 -3.82
N HIS A 129 -18.53 15.52 -3.99
CA HIS A 129 -18.29 14.51 -2.96
C HIS A 129 -16.80 14.25 -2.79
N VAL A 130 -16.24 14.59 -1.63
CA VAL A 130 -14.82 14.42 -1.31
C VAL A 130 -14.66 13.59 -0.04
N SER A 131 -13.68 12.68 -0.04
CA SER A 131 -13.35 11.83 1.10
C SER A 131 -11.83 11.72 1.27
N ILE A 132 -11.29 12.34 2.31
CA ILE A 132 -9.85 12.41 2.60
C ILE A 132 -9.58 11.61 3.88
N LEU A 133 -9.20 10.34 3.72
CA LEU A 133 -9.02 9.39 4.83
C LEU A 133 -7.61 8.82 4.82
N ALA A 134 -7.09 8.50 6.00
CA ALA A 134 -5.93 7.64 6.14
C ALA A 134 -6.33 6.29 6.78
N VAL A 135 -5.54 5.26 6.48
CA VAL A 135 -5.66 3.93 7.08
C VAL A 135 -4.77 3.92 8.33
N SER A 136 -5.35 3.80 9.52
CA SER A 136 -4.62 4.01 10.78
C SER A 136 -3.52 2.99 11.06
N TRP A 137 -3.55 1.81 10.41
CA TRP A 137 -2.52 0.80 10.54
C TRP A 137 -1.15 1.19 9.95
N GLN A 138 -1.14 2.08 8.95
CA GLN A 138 0.09 2.51 8.29
C GLN A 138 1.01 3.35 9.19
N GLU A 139 0.59 3.77 10.38
CA GLU A 139 1.49 4.45 11.32
C GLU A 139 2.21 3.45 12.24
N TYR A 140 1.62 2.27 12.46
CA TYR A 140 2.12 1.26 13.38
C TYR A 140 3.03 0.21 12.73
N GLN A 141 2.88 -0.04 11.41
CA GLN A 141 3.74 -0.95 10.64
C GLN A 141 5.12 -0.39 10.28
N TRP A 142 5.49 0.82 10.71
CA TRP A 142 6.82 1.36 10.42
C TRP A 142 7.68 1.43 11.66
N PRO A 143 9.01 1.23 11.51
CA PRO A 143 9.93 1.39 12.63
C PRO A 143 9.74 2.76 13.25
N TRP A 144 9.72 2.85 14.57
CA TRP A 144 9.56 4.13 15.27
C TRP A 144 10.56 5.19 14.77
N PHE A 145 11.75 4.78 14.30
CA PHE A 145 12.76 5.64 13.70
C PHE A 145 12.43 6.12 12.27
N TYR A 146 11.70 5.35 11.45
CA TYR A 146 11.16 5.84 10.16
C TYR A 146 9.89 6.67 10.34
N ARG A 147 9.26 6.63 11.52
CA ARG A 147 8.21 7.61 11.84
C ARG A 147 8.80 9.02 11.75
N GLY A 148 10.00 9.29 12.29
CA GLY A 148 10.61 10.63 12.27
C GLY A 148 10.81 11.24 10.87
N ASP A 149 11.33 10.47 9.91
CA ASP A 149 11.77 11.00 8.61
C ASP A 149 10.63 11.20 7.60
N ARG A 150 9.59 10.34 7.64
CA ARG A 150 8.36 10.54 6.83
C ARG A 150 7.31 11.43 7.49
N ARG A 151 7.40 11.65 8.80
CA ARG A 151 6.59 12.63 9.52
C ARG A 151 6.76 14.01 8.86
N GLN A 152 7.99 14.47 8.61
CA GLN A 152 8.23 15.78 7.97
C GLN A 152 7.61 15.94 6.57
N GLY A 153 7.69 14.93 5.71
CA GLY A 153 7.13 15.00 4.35
C GLY A 153 5.60 14.92 4.26
N ARG A 154 4.92 14.38 5.30
CA ARG A 154 3.45 14.38 5.39
C ARG A 154 2.92 15.67 6.02
N TYR A 155 3.67 16.28 6.95
CA TYR A 155 3.22 17.47 7.69
C TYR A 155 3.07 18.73 6.86
N MET A 156 3.82 18.87 5.77
CA MET A 156 3.76 20.11 4.97
C MET A 156 2.49 20.28 4.14
N CYS A 157 1.62 19.26 4.02
CA CYS A 157 0.44 19.34 3.14
C CYS A 157 -0.89 19.45 3.88
N TYR A 158 -0.96 19.30 5.21
CA TYR A 158 -2.21 19.43 5.97
C TYR A 158 -2.85 20.80 5.74
N HIS A 159 -2.02 21.85 5.78
CA HIS A 159 -2.51 23.22 5.60
C HIS A 159 -3.10 23.50 4.22
N SER A 160 -2.59 22.80 3.21
CA SER A 160 -2.99 23.06 1.83
C SER A 160 -4.40 22.54 1.54
N VAL A 161 -4.95 21.61 2.33
CA VAL A 161 -6.27 21.00 2.04
C VAL A 161 -7.38 22.04 2.05
N TRP A 162 -7.41 22.88 3.09
CA TRP A 162 -8.52 23.78 3.35
C TRP A 162 -8.71 24.87 2.31
N PRO A 163 -7.66 25.62 1.89
CA PRO A 163 -7.79 26.57 0.79
C PRO A 163 -8.28 25.96 -0.53
N PHE A 164 -8.14 24.65 -0.73
CA PHE A 164 -8.66 24.00 -1.93
C PHE A 164 -10.09 23.50 -1.75
N LEU A 165 -10.45 23.04 -0.57
CA LEU A 165 -11.85 22.71 -0.29
C LEU A 165 -12.75 23.93 -0.49
N SER A 166 -12.29 25.14 -0.16
CA SER A 166 -13.06 26.37 -0.38
C SER A 166 -13.24 26.75 -1.86
N VAL A 167 -12.39 26.23 -2.76
CA VAL A 167 -12.55 26.41 -4.21
C VAL A 167 -13.58 25.44 -4.81
N LEU A 168 -13.96 24.39 -4.07
CA LEU A 168 -14.97 23.43 -4.52
C LEU A 168 -16.38 23.97 -4.23
N GLU A 169 -16.80 24.98 -4.99
CA GLU A 169 -18.10 25.65 -4.82
C GLU A 169 -19.29 24.68 -4.80
N GLY A 170 -19.18 23.57 -5.55
CA GLY A 170 -20.20 22.52 -5.64
C GLY A 170 -20.18 21.48 -4.53
N LEU A 171 -19.30 21.59 -3.53
CA LEU A 171 -19.07 20.54 -2.53
C LEU A 171 -20.31 20.34 -1.63
N LYS A 172 -20.88 19.14 -1.68
CA LYS A 172 -22.05 18.72 -0.91
C LYS A 172 -21.73 17.81 0.26
N THR A 173 -20.76 16.92 0.10
CA THR A 173 -20.37 16.00 1.17
C THR A 173 -18.86 15.97 1.34
N LEU A 174 -18.41 16.14 2.58
CA LEU A 174 -17.01 16.06 2.95
C LEU A 174 -16.83 14.99 4.05
N GLU A 175 -16.07 13.95 3.74
CA GLU A 175 -15.55 13.02 4.74
C GLU A 175 -14.08 13.32 4.98
N ILE A 176 -13.70 13.58 6.23
CA ILE A 176 -12.33 13.95 6.56
C ILE A 176 -11.88 13.30 7.88
N MET A 177 -10.60 12.95 7.95
CA MET A 177 -9.99 12.45 9.18
C MET A 177 -9.83 13.58 10.21
N PRO A 178 -10.13 13.36 11.51
CA PRO A 178 -10.01 14.39 12.54
C PRO A 178 -8.64 15.10 12.59
N GLU A 179 -7.57 14.36 12.34
CA GLU A 179 -6.18 14.84 12.37
C GLU A 179 -5.85 15.82 11.23
N TYR A 180 -6.73 15.97 10.23
CA TYR A 180 -6.64 17.04 9.22
C TYR A 180 -7.29 18.37 9.66
N ILE A 181 -8.09 18.34 10.74
CA ILE A 181 -8.72 19.54 11.32
C ILE A 181 -7.89 20.02 12.51
N TYR A 182 -7.63 19.11 13.44
CA TYR A 182 -6.93 19.43 14.68
C TYR A 182 -6.03 18.26 15.04
N ARG A 183 -4.77 18.59 15.29
CA ARG A 183 -3.84 17.63 15.83
C ARG A 183 -3.61 17.98 17.29
N LEU A 184 -3.97 17.06 18.20
CA LEU A 184 -3.38 17.13 19.54
C LEU A 184 -1.87 17.01 19.33
N SER A 185 -1.12 18.07 19.64
CA SER A 185 0.34 17.97 19.68
C SER A 185 0.68 16.76 20.55
N ASP A 186 1.50 15.84 20.02
CA ASP A 186 2.26 14.96 20.91
C ASP A 186 2.94 15.93 21.89
N SER A 187 2.78 15.71 23.20
CA SER A 187 3.06 16.64 24.32
C SER A 187 4.50 17.17 24.42
N THR A 188 5.30 16.98 23.38
CA THR A 188 6.70 17.39 23.22
C THR A 188 6.89 18.46 22.15
N ALA A 189 5.88 18.77 21.33
CA ALA A 189 5.91 19.93 20.43
C ALA A 189 5.49 21.17 21.23
N ASN A 190 6.36 22.19 21.26
CA ASN A 190 6.15 23.46 21.95
C ASN A 190 4.70 23.96 21.81
N GLU A 191 4.09 24.34 22.93
CA GLU A 191 2.69 24.76 23.04
C GLU A 191 2.31 25.95 22.13
N ASP A 192 3.29 26.61 21.50
CA ASP A 192 3.09 27.79 20.64
C ASP A 192 2.82 27.48 19.15
N ASP A 193 2.80 26.21 18.71
CA ASP A 193 2.57 25.88 17.29
C ASP A 193 1.08 25.67 16.94
N ASP A 194 0.26 26.66 17.29
CA ASP A 194 -1.17 26.77 16.90
C ASP A 194 -1.40 26.88 15.38
N ARG A 195 -0.32 26.88 14.58
CA ARG A 195 -0.39 27.04 13.11
C ARG A 195 -1.24 25.98 12.42
N TYR A 196 -1.49 24.84 13.07
CA TYR A 196 -2.17 23.68 12.50
C TYR A 196 -3.62 23.50 13.00
N ASP A 197 -4.20 24.51 13.65
CA ASP A 197 -5.56 24.46 14.16
C ASP A 197 -6.58 25.01 13.15
N TYR A 198 -7.32 24.11 12.50
CA TYR A 198 -8.40 24.46 11.57
C TYR A 198 -9.79 24.45 12.22
N THR A 199 -9.87 24.38 13.55
CA THR A 199 -11.17 24.37 14.24
C THR A 199 -11.96 25.65 13.98
N ARG A 200 -11.28 26.79 13.86
CA ARG A 200 -11.88 28.07 13.45
C ARG A 200 -12.50 28.03 12.06
N LEU A 201 -11.87 27.34 11.11
CA LEU A 201 -12.46 27.22 9.78
C LEU A 201 -13.72 26.35 9.81
N VAL A 202 -13.72 25.31 10.64
CA VAL A 202 -14.89 24.44 10.80
C VAL A 202 -16.10 25.19 11.39
N THR A 203 -15.90 26.17 12.28
CA THR A 203 -17.01 26.99 12.79
C THR A 203 -17.64 27.88 11.72
N HIS A 204 -16.86 28.27 10.70
CA HIS A 204 -17.32 29.10 9.57
C HIS A 204 -17.61 28.28 8.31
N ILE A 205 -17.58 26.94 8.36
CA ILE A 205 -17.61 26.12 7.16
C ILE A 205 -18.89 26.28 6.34
N ARG A 206 -20.01 26.64 6.96
CA ARG A 206 -21.27 26.91 6.24
C ARG A 206 -21.25 28.22 5.46
N GLU A 207 -20.47 29.20 5.92
CA GLU A 207 -20.28 30.48 5.24
C GLU A 207 -19.35 30.27 4.03
N GLU A 208 -18.28 29.51 4.24
CA GLU A 208 -17.27 29.20 3.21
C GLU A 208 -17.77 28.17 2.18
N MET A 209 -18.64 27.24 2.57
CA MET A 209 -19.14 26.14 1.73
C MET A 209 -20.67 26.00 1.90
N PRO A 210 -21.47 26.93 1.32
CA PRO A 210 -22.91 26.99 1.56
C PRO A 210 -23.69 25.79 1.00
N LEU A 211 -23.13 25.06 0.03
CA LEU A 211 -23.74 23.84 -0.53
C LEU A 211 -23.40 22.58 0.25
N LEU A 212 -22.60 22.66 1.31
CA LEU A 212 -22.18 21.50 2.09
C LEU A 212 -23.33 20.97 2.94
N GLU A 213 -23.96 19.90 2.44
CA GLU A 213 -25.07 19.18 3.07
C GLU A 213 -24.59 18.28 4.22
N GLU A 214 -23.43 17.63 4.06
CA GLU A 214 -22.90 16.67 5.05
C GLU A 214 -21.40 16.88 5.31
N PHE A 215 -21.04 17.14 6.57
CA PHE A 215 -19.66 17.12 7.05
C PHE A 215 -19.48 15.95 8.02
N SER A 216 -18.58 15.03 7.68
CA SER A 216 -18.38 13.79 8.43
C SER A 216 -16.93 13.60 8.85
N LEU A 217 -16.74 13.24 10.12
CA LEU A 217 -15.50 12.67 10.61
C LEU A 217 -15.45 11.20 10.23
N ALA A 218 -14.37 10.76 9.61
CA ALA A 218 -14.22 9.37 9.21
C ALA A 218 -12.78 8.86 9.32
N LYS A 219 -12.63 7.56 9.59
CA LYS A 219 -11.34 6.88 9.73
C LYS A 219 -11.47 5.41 9.35
N ILE A 220 -10.42 4.83 8.76
CA ILE A 220 -10.35 3.39 8.52
C ILE A 220 -9.46 2.76 9.59
N VAL A 221 -10.06 1.92 10.43
CA VAL A 221 -9.37 1.08 11.42
C VAL A 221 -9.15 -0.30 10.82
N VAL A 222 -8.08 -0.99 11.17
CA VAL A 222 -7.81 -2.35 10.69
C VAL A 222 -7.68 -3.27 11.89
N PHE A 223 -8.18 -4.49 11.73
CA PHE A 223 -8.18 -5.56 12.70
C PHE A 223 -7.43 -6.74 12.09
N ASP A 224 -6.44 -7.27 12.79
CA ASP A 224 -5.74 -8.49 12.39
C ASP A 224 -6.51 -9.70 12.91
N VAL A 225 -7.21 -10.41 12.03
CA VAL A 225 -8.13 -11.46 12.44
C VAL A 225 -7.49 -12.86 12.47
N ASN A 226 -6.19 -12.96 12.19
CA ASN A 226 -5.46 -14.22 12.22
C ASN A 226 -4.43 -14.27 13.37
N PRO A 227 -4.77 -14.91 14.50
CA PRO A 227 -3.88 -14.97 15.66
C PRO A 227 -2.54 -15.67 15.34
N LYS A 228 -2.50 -16.60 14.38
CA LYS A 228 -1.27 -17.32 14.01
C LYS A 228 -0.26 -16.41 13.31
N THR A 229 -0.72 -15.42 12.55
CA THR A 229 0.14 -14.43 11.89
C THR A 229 0.46 -13.23 12.79
N SER A 230 -0.41 -12.92 13.75
CA SER A 230 -0.21 -11.82 14.71
C SER A 230 0.85 -12.11 15.79
N ILE A 231 1.01 -13.38 16.20
CA ILE A 231 1.89 -13.77 17.32
C ILE A 231 3.39 -13.70 16.98
N ILE A 232 3.78 -13.72 15.69
CA ILE A 232 5.19 -13.63 15.27
C ILE A 232 5.69 -12.16 15.26
N ILE A 233 5.18 -11.33 16.17
CA ILE A 233 5.73 -10.02 16.47
C ILE A 233 6.40 -10.17 17.82
N ASN A 234 7.63 -10.71 17.82
CA ASN A 234 8.46 -10.69 19.01
C ASN A 234 8.80 -9.22 19.32
N PRO A 235 8.27 -8.64 20.42
CA PRO A 235 8.26 -7.19 20.65
C PRO A 235 9.66 -6.61 20.81
N LEU A 236 10.67 -7.46 21.05
CA LEU A 236 12.00 -6.99 21.40
C LEU A 236 12.95 -6.78 20.21
N ASN A 237 12.74 -7.35 19.00
CA ASN A 237 13.76 -7.18 17.96
C ASN A 237 13.40 -7.33 16.46
N TYR A 238 12.19 -7.70 16.02
CA TYR A 238 12.01 -8.02 14.58
C TYR A 238 10.60 -7.81 13.99
N TRP A 239 9.88 -6.75 14.34
CA TRP A 239 8.58 -6.48 13.69
C TRP A 239 8.72 -6.16 12.17
N TRP A 240 9.92 -5.80 11.67
CA TRP A 240 10.22 -5.72 10.22
C TRP A 240 10.45 -7.09 9.53
N LYS A 241 10.62 -8.18 10.30
CA LYS A 241 10.52 -9.56 9.78
C LYS A 241 9.11 -10.12 9.93
N SER A 242 8.14 -9.30 10.35
CA SER A 242 6.75 -9.75 10.39
C SER A 242 6.33 -10.24 9.00
N VAL A 243 5.48 -11.26 8.99
CA VAL A 243 4.88 -11.79 7.76
C VAL A 243 4.36 -10.60 6.96
N LYS A 244 4.64 -10.56 5.65
CA LYS A 244 4.25 -9.43 4.79
C LYS A 244 2.76 -9.16 5.03
N ALA A 245 2.33 -7.90 4.99
CA ALA A 245 0.90 -7.58 5.17
C ALA A 245 -0.02 -8.41 4.23
N GLN A 246 0.53 -8.86 3.09
CA GLN A 246 -0.09 -9.76 2.11
C GLN A 246 -0.47 -11.14 2.66
N ASP A 247 0.16 -11.57 3.75
CA ASP A 247 -0.02 -12.89 4.36
C ASP A 247 -0.88 -12.84 5.63
N ARG A 248 -1.38 -11.65 6.01
CA ARG A 248 -2.26 -11.46 7.17
C ARG A 248 -3.71 -11.44 6.73
N ASP A 249 -4.58 -12.04 7.53
CA ASP A 249 -6.02 -11.86 7.36
C ASP A 249 -6.41 -10.56 8.06
N LEU A 250 -6.66 -9.51 7.28
CA LEU A 250 -6.98 -8.18 7.78
C LEU A 250 -8.42 -7.82 7.46
N VAL A 251 -9.14 -7.30 8.45
CA VAL A 251 -10.47 -6.69 8.28
C VAL A 251 -10.34 -5.19 8.48
N TYR A 252 -10.84 -4.41 7.53
CA TYR A 252 -10.78 -2.96 7.59
C TYR A 252 -12.17 -2.45 7.89
N VAL A 253 -12.31 -1.49 8.79
CA VAL A 253 -13.60 -0.94 9.19
C VAL A 253 -13.58 0.56 8.99
N LYS A 254 -14.44 1.04 8.12
CA LYS A 254 -14.68 2.47 7.93
C LYS A 254 -15.64 2.94 9.02
N LEU A 255 -15.12 3.80 9.88
CA LEU A 255 -15.86 4.56 10.88
C LEU A 255 -16.30 5.87 10.24
N LYS A 256 -17.57 6.26 10.40
CA LYS A 256 -18.11 7.52 9.91
C LYS A 256 -19.07 8.11 10.95
N ARG A 257 -18.92 9.39 11.24
CA ARG A 257 -19.82 10.15 12.11
C ARG A 257 -20.06 11.53 11.50
N ALA A 258 -21.30 11.78 11.07
CA ALA A 258 -21.73 13.10 10.62
C ALA A 258 -21.75 14.08 11.80
N LEU A 259 -21.28 15.30 11.57
CA LEU A 259 -21.36 16.39 12.54
C LEU A 259 -22.51 17.33 12.19
N ASP A 260 -23.23 17.76 13.23
CA ASP A 260 -24.24 18.79 13.12
C ASP A 260 -23.57 20.17 13.14
N LEU A 261 -23.23 20.68 11.95
CA LEU A 261 -22.56 21.96 11.78
C LEU A 261 -23.32 23.14 12.42
N GLY A 262 -24.64 23.05 12.58
CA GLY A 262 -25.43 24.10 13.23
C GLY A 262 -25.17 24.23 14.74
N LYS A 263 -24.57 23.21 15.37
CA LYS A 263 -24.23 23.18 16.80
C LYS A 263 -22.77 23.53 17.09
N LEU A 264 -21.95 23.71 16.06
CA LEU A 264 -20.52 23.96 16.19
C LEU A 264 -20.25 25.46 16.04
N THR A 265 -20.60 26.22 17.06
CA THR A 265 -20.47 27.69 17.04
C THR A 265 -19.10 28.16 17.53
N THR A 266 -18.42 27.35 18.34
CA THR A 266 -17.12 27.69 18.94
C THR A 266 -16.03 26.67 18.61
N GLU A 267 -14.78 27.12 18.55
CA GLU A 267 -13.61 26.24 18.36
C GLU A 267 -13.52 25.15 19.44
N LYS A 268 -13.91 25.48 20.68
CA LYS A 268 -13.95 24.54 21.80
C LYS A 268 -14.92 23.39 21.54
N GLU A 269 -16.10 23.66 21.00
CA GLU A 269 -17.09 22.63 20.63
C GLU A 269 -16.56 21.73 19.51
N VAL A 270 -15.90 22.32 18.50
CA VAL A 270 -15.25 21.54 17.43
C VAL A 270 -14.17 20.63 18.01
N LYS A 271 -13.26 21.16 18.84
CA LYS A 271 -12.21 20.37 19.51
C LYS A 271 -12.81 19.24 20.34
N GLU A 272 -13.91 19.50 21.05
CA GLU A 272 -14.59 18.48 21.84
C GLU A 272 -15.21 17.39 20.96
N GLN A 273 -15.82 17.73 19.81
CA GLN A 273 -16.30 16.71 18.86
C GLN A 273 -15.16 15.87 18.27
N LEU A 274 -14.01 16.49 17.96
CA LEU A 274 -12.84 15.77 17.44
C LEU A 274 -12.24 14.83 18.49
N ARG A 275 -12.16 15.27 19.74
CA ARG A 275 -11.76 14.42 20.88
C ARG A 275 -12.76 13.29 21.07
N ALA A 276 -14.05 13.60 21.19
CA ALA A 276 -15.11 12.61 21.35
C ALA A 276 -15.16 11.59 20.20
N PHE A 277 -14.81 11.98 18.97
CA PHE A 277 -14.67 11.03 17.87
C PHE A 277 -13.55 10.02 18.13
N ASN A 278 -12.35 10.48 18.53
CA ASN A 278 -11.20 9.62 18.72
C ASN A 278 -11.22 8.81 20.03
N THR A 279 -11.62 9.43 21.14
CA THR A 279 -11.54 8.82 22.48
C THR A 279 -12.78 8.03 22.86
N ASN A 280 -13.97 8.41 22.36
CA ASN A 280 -15.23 7.78 22.75
C ASN A 280 -15.81 6.98 21.58
N PHE A 281 -16.17 7.65 20.48
CA PHE A 281 -16.86 7.01 19.35
C PHE A 281 -16.02 5.89 18.72
N ALA A 282 -14.78 6.17 18.31
CA ALA A 282 -13.94 5.17 17.66
C ALA A 282 -13.61 3.99 18.59
N VAL A 283 -13.41 4.25 19.89
CA VAL A 283 -13.14 3.22 20.90
C VAL A 283 -14.37 2.34 21.11
N HIS A 284 -15.57 2.94 21.29
CA HIS A 284 -16.81 2.18 21.44
C HIS A 284 -17.16 1.39 20.18
N VAL A 285 -16.98 1.98 19.00
CA VAL A 285 -17.20 1.24 17.75
C VAL A 285 -16.22 0.07 17.64
N SER A 286 -14.95 0.27 17.97
CA SER A 286 -13.95 -0.82 17.93
C SER A 286 -14.30 -1.94 18.89
N PHE A 287 -14.73 -1.61 20.11
CA PHE A 287 -15.26 -2.57 21.08
C PHE A 287 -16.43 -3.39 20.52
N GLU A 288 -17.42 -2.72 19.93
CA GLU A 288 -18.62 -3.34 19.39
C GLU A 288 -18.32 -4.19 18.15
N VAL A 289 -17.41 -3.74 17.29
CA VAL A 289 -16.90 -4.52 16.16
C VAL A 289 -16.25 -5.80 16.69
N GLU A 290 -15.25 -5.68 17.57
CA GLU A 290 -14.50 -6.82 18.09
C GLU A 290 -15.40 -7.86 18.77
N THR A 291 -16.29 -7.39 19.65
CA THR A 291 -17.13 -8.29 20.44
C THR A 291 -18.30 -8.86 19.64
N LYS A 292 -19.06 -8.02 18.92
CA LYS A 292 -20.30 -8.45 18.25
C LYS A 292 -20.10 -8.92 16.82
N LEU A 293 -19.15 -8.33 16.09
CA LEU A 293 -18.93 -8.67 14.67
C LEU A 293 -17.77 -9.65 14.48
N LEU A 294 -16.77 -9.62 15.34
CA LEU A 294 -15.56 -10.44 15.23
C LEU A 294 -15.53 -11.60 16.25
N GLY A 295 -16.54 -11.67 17.14
CA GLY A 295 -16.77 -12.79 18.04
C GLY A 295 -15.85 -12.85 19.26
N MET A 296 -15.22 -11.72 19.63
CA MET A 296 -14.35 -11.67 20.79
C MET A 296 -15.14 -11.65 22.10
N ALA A 297 -14.62 -12.36 23.11
CA ALA A 297 -15.14 -12.24 24.46
C ALA A 297 -14.88 -10.84 25.01
N GLU A 298 -15.83 -10.27 25.74
CA GLU A 298 -15.71 -8.89 26.26
C GLU A 298 -14.49 -8.68 27.17
N ASN A 299 -14.09 -9.71 27.91
CA ASN A 299 -12.91 -9.69 28.78
C ASN A 299 -11.57 -9.81 28.03
N ALA A 300 -11.60 -10.14 26.73
CA ALA A 300 -10.43 -10.21 25.87
C ALA A 300 -10.23 -8.94 25.03
N PHE A 301 -11.13 -7.95 25.16
CA PHE A 301 -11.00 -6.65 24.50
C PHE A 301 -9.75 -5.92 24.99
N SER A 302 -8.92 -5.45 24.06
CA SER A 302 -7.78 -4.59 24.37
C SER A 302 -7.93 -3.27 23.62
N THR A 303 -7.78 -2.16 24.33
CA THR A 303 -7.67 -0.84 23.70
C THR A 303 -6.34 -0.63 22.99
N ASN A 304 -5.39 -1.56 23.17
CA ASN A 304 -4.12 -1.52 22.47
C ASN A 304 -4.24 -2.18 21.09
N PRO A 305 -4.27 -1.41 19.99
CA PRO A 305 -4.39 -1.97 18.64
C PRO A 305 -3.18 -2.82 18.21
N SER A 306 -2.10 -2.82 19.00
CA SER A 306 -0.88 -3.60 18.75
C SER A 306 -0.85 -4.94 19.48
N GLN A 307 -1.82 -5.23 20.36
CA GLN A 307 -1.84 -6.48 21.10
C GLN A 307 -2.39 -7.60 20.21
N PRO A 308 -1.63 -8.68 19.94
CA PRO A 308 -2.11 -9.77 19.10
C PRO A 308 -3.29 -10.49 19.76
N TYR A 309 -4.30 -10.81 18.96
CA TYR A 309 -5.47 -11.53 19.45
C TYR A 309 -5.09 -12.97 19.83
N ALA A 310 -5.52 -13.41 21.02
CA ALA A 310 -5.26 -14.76 21.51
C ALA A 310 -6.38 -15.76 21.13
N GLY A 311 -7.59 -15.26 20.87
CA GLY A 311 -8.75 -16.06 20.46
C GLY A 311 -8.92 -16.07 18.95
N GLY A 312 -9.21 -17.23 18.37
CA GLY A 312 -9.58 -17.33 16.96
C GLY A 312 -10.78 -16.45 16.63
N TYR A 313 -10.67 -15.70 15.54
CA TYR A 313 -11.73 -14.83 15.05
C TYR A 313 -12.95 -15.59 14.54
N LYS A 314 -14.15 -15.02 14.74
CA LYS A 314 -15.39 -15.51 14.11
C LYS A 314 -16.23 -14.35 13.60
N LEU A 315 -16.23 -14.15 12.28
CA LEU A 315 -17.11 -13.18 11.62
C LEU A 315 -18.56 -13.54 11.97
N ARG A 316 -19.33 -12.54 12.39
CA ARG A 316 -20.76 -12.69 12.66
C ARG A 316 -21.47 -13.26 11.43
N GLU A 317 -22.37 -14.21 11.67
CA GLU A 317 -23.17 -14.82 10.62
C GLU A 317 -23.95 -13.76 9.82
N GLY A 318 -23.95 -13.90 8.50
CA GLY A 318 -24.59 -12.96 7.58
C GLY A 318 -23.72 -11.79 7.13
N PHE A 319 -22.51 -11.61 7.68
CA PHE A 319 -21.53 -10.68 7.09
C PHE A 319 -20.74 -11.35 5.99
N ASP A 320 -20.69 -10.69 4.85
CA ASP A 320 -19.93 -11.17 3.69
C ASP A 320 -19.64 -10.03 2.71
N ASP A 321 -19.08 -10.38 1.57
CA ASP A 321 -18.69 -9.42 0.53
C ASP A 321 -19.85 -8.70 -0.17
N ARG A 322 -21.11 -9.05 0.14
CA ARG A 322 -22.35 -8.40 -0.32
C ARG A 322 -23.08 -7.71 0.81
N ASN A 323 -22.87 -8.14 2.04
CA ASN A 323 -23.42 -7.53 3.24
C ASN A 323 -22.30 -7.04 4.16
N THR A 324 -21.78 -5.85 3.83
CA THR A 324 -20.61 -5.25 4.49
C THR A 324 -20.96 -4.29 5.62
N SER A 325 -22.22 -3.91 5.79
CA SER A 325 -22.62 -2.83 6.69
C SER A 325 -23.31 -3.36 7.94
N ALA A 326 -23.04 -2.73 9.09
CA ALA A 326 -23.67 -3.06 10.36
C ALA A 326 -24.10 -1.80 11.08
N ASP A 327 -25.31 -1.80 11.65
CA ASP A 327 -25.70 -0.80 12.64
C ASP A 327 -25.36 -1.34 14.05
N LEU A 328 -24.50 -0.61 14.74
CA LEU A 328 -24.03 -0.95 16.07
C LEU A 328 -24.66 -0.02 17.10
N LYS A 329 -25.26 -0.59 18.14
CA LYS A 329 -25.65 0.15 19.35
C LYS A 329 -24.42 0.26 20.24
N LEU A 330 -23.91 1.48 20.43
CA LEU A 330 -22.74 1.78 21.23
C LEU A 330 -23.10 1.85 22.72
N ARG A 331 -22.09 1.74 23.58
CA ARG A 331 -22.24 1.77 25.05
C ARG A 331 -22.76 3.11 25.59
N ASP A 332 -22.51 4.19 24.87
CA ASP A 332 -23.04 5.53 25.18
C ASP A 332 -24.52 5.69 24.76
N GLY A 333 -25.15 4.63 24.25
CA GLY A 333 -26.54 4.61 23.79
C GLY A 333 -26.72 5.11 22.35
N THR A 334 -25.66 5.64 21.72
CA THR A 334 -25.72 6.09 20.33
C THR A 334 -25.71 4.91 19.37
N THR A 335 -26.06 5.18 18.10
CA THR A 335 -25.99 4.18 17.03
C THR A 335 -24.96 4.61 16.00
N ALA A 336 -24.21 3.64 15.48
CA ALA A 336 -23.18 3.87 14.48
C ALA A 336 -23.31 2.85 13.35
N THR A 337 -23.41 3.33 12.12
CA THR A 337 -23.29 2.48 10.94
C THR A 337 -21.82 2.32 10.59
N VAL A 338 -21.33 1.10 10.64
CA VAL A 338 -19.97 0.74 10.21
C VAL A 338 -19.99 0.00 8.91
N LYS A 339 -18.90 0.10 8.15
CA LYS A 339 -18.69 -0.68 6.94
C LYS A 339 -17.41 -1.49 7.04
N LEU A 340 -17.56 -2.80 6.97
CA LEU A 340 -16.46 -3.76 6.93
C LEU A 340 -15.98 -3.90 5.48
N LEU A 341 -14.68 -3.85 5.30
CA LEU A 341 -14.00 -3.85 4.03
C LEU A 341 -12.98 -4.98 4.05
N GLY A 342 -12.77 -5.59 2.89
CA GLY A 342 -11.87 -6.72 2.74
C GLY A 342 -12.40 -8.06 3.23
N LEU A 343 -13.72 -8.21 3.35
CA LEU A 343 -14.35 -9.46 3.75
C LEU A 343 -14.09 -10.60 2.75
N PRO A 344 -14.14 -11.87 3.19
CA PRO A 344 -14.01 -13.01 2.30
C PRO A 344 -15.15 -13.06 1.29
N ILE A 345 -14.84 -13.57 0.10
CA ILE A 345 -15.83 -13.62 -0.98
C ILE A 345 -16.83 -14.77 -0.73
N THR A 346 -18.12 -14.52 -0.92
CA THR A 346 -19.13 -15.58 -0.92
C THR A 346 -18.89 -16.58 -2.05
N GLN A 347 -19.39 -17.81 -1.87
CA GLN A 347 -19.42 -18.81 -2.94
C GLN A 347 -20.14 -18.28 -4.20
N ARG A 348 -21.19 -17.47 -4.01
CA ARG A 348 -21.90 -16.81 -5.11
C ARG A 348 -21.00 -15.85 -5.87
N THR A 349 -20.31 -14.93 -5.18
CA THR A 349 -19.36 -14.02 -5.84
C THR A 349 -18.19 -14.77 -6.48
N ARG A 350 -17.69 -15.85 -5.86
CA ARG A 350 -16.66 -16.71 -6.46
C ARG A 350 -17.11 -17.30 -7.80
N ILE A 351 -18.33 -17.81 -7.88
CA ILE A 351 -18.91 -18.34 -9.14
C ILE A 351 -19.05 -17.23 -10.18
N GLU A 352 -19.58 -16.06 -9.81
CA GLU A 352 -19.71 -14.91 -10.71
C GLU A 352 -18.34 -14.44 -11.23
N ASN A 353 -17.33 -14.38 -10.35
CA ASN A 353 -15.97 -14.02 -10.70
C ASN A 353 -15.32 -15.06 -11.62
N ALA A 354 -15.57 -16.35 -11.39
CA ALA A 354 -15.13 -17.43 -12.27
C ALA A 354 -15.76 -17.33 -13.66
N LYS A 355 -17.07 -17.06 -13.75
CA LYS A 355 -17.78 -16.84 -15.02
C LYS A 355 -17.21 -15.64 -15.78
N LYS A 356 -16.94 -14.52 -15.09
CA LYS A 356 -16.33 -13.33 -15.71
C LYS A 356 -14.92 -13.61 -16.25
N ARG A 357 -14.09 -14.34 -15.50
CA ARG A 357 -12.77 -14.78 -15.97
C ARG A 357 -12.88 -15.68 -17.22
N TRP A 358 -13.79 -16.65 -17.19
CA TRP A 358 -14.00 -17.56 -18.30
C TRP A 358 -14.42 -16.83 -19.59
N ARG A 359 -15.40 -15.91 -19.49
CA ARG A 359 -15.81 -15.06 -20.62
C ARG A 359 -14.65 -14.24 -21.19
N GLU A 360 -13.79 -13.70 -20.34
CA GLU A 360 -12.62 -12.96 -20.81
C GLU A 360 -11.60 -13.86 -21.51
N ASP A 361 -11.34 -15.05 -20.98
CA ASP A 361 -10.45 -16.01 -21.61
C ASP A 361 -10.99 -16.50 -22.96
N ASP A 362 -12.30 -16.73 -23.07
CA ASP A 362 -12.94 -17.08 -24.35
C ASP A 362 -12.85 -15.93 -25.35
N ARG A 363 -13.08 -14.69 -24.90
CA ARG A 363 -12.89 -13.49 -25.75
C ARG A 363 -11.46 -13.37 -26.26
N ARG A 364 -10.47 -13.66 -25.41
CA ARG A 364 -9.05 -13.62 -25.79
C ARG A 364 -8.70 -14.71 -26.79
N LYS A 365 -9.17 -15.94 -26.57
CA LYS A 365 -9.00 -17.06 -27.51
C LYS A 365 -9.63 -16.75 -28.87
N ALA A 366 -10.84 -16.21 -28.89
CA ALA A 366 -11.53 -15.80 -30.11
C ALA A 366 -10.73 -14.72 -30.88
N ALA A 367 -10.01 -13.86 -30.17
CA ALA A 367 -9.10 -12.86 -30.75
C ALA A 367 -7.71 -13.41 -31.12
N GLY A 368 -7.47 -14.73 -31.02
CA GLY A 368 -6.18 -15.35 -31.27
C GLY A 368 -5.09 -15.02 -30.23
N LYS A 369 -5.49 -14.46 -29.07
CA LYS A 369 -4.57 -14.09 -27.99
C LYS A 369 -4.48 -15.21 -26.96
N PRO A 370 -3.30 -15.45 -26.35
CA PRO A 370 -3.19 -16.37 -25.23
C PRO A 370 -4.09 -15.94 -24.07
N THR A 371 -4.59 -16.90 -23.30
CA THR A 371 -5.31 -16.61 -22.06
C THR A 371 -4.39 -15.93 -21.05
N LYS A 372 -4.95 -15.23 -20.06
CA LYS A 372 -4.12 -14.60 -19.01
C LYS A 372 -3.24 -15.63 -18.28
N TRP A 373 -3.78 -16.82 -18.06
CA TRP A 373 -3.04 -17.90 -17.43
C TRP A 373 -1.88 -18.39 -18.30
N GLN A 374 -2.09 -18.54 -19.61
CA GLN A 374 -1.02 -18.91 -20.55
C GLN A 374 0.08 -17.85 -20.63
N GLU A 375 -0.28 -16.56 -20.63
CA GLU A 375 0.69 -15.46 -20.56
C GLU A 375 1.53 -15.53 -19.29
N LYS A 376 0.86 -15.62 -18.12
CA LYS A 376 1.55 -15.71 -16.84
C LYS A 376 2.47 -16.93 -16.77
N HIS A 377 2.01 -18.09 -17.25
CA HIS A 377 2.83 -19.29 -17.32
C HIS A 377 4.06 -19.09 -18.23
N LYS A 378 3.88 -18.44 -19.38
CA LYS A 378 4.99 -18.13 -20.30
C LYS A 378 6.01 -17.19 -19.63
N THR A 379 5.56 -16.14 -18.95
CA THR A 379 6.44 -15.21 -18.20
C THR A 379 7.21 -15.94 -17.10
N VAL A 380 6.55 -16.72 -16.26
CA VAL A 380 7.21 -17.50 -15.19
C VAL A 380 8.24 -18.49 -15.76
N MET A 381 7.92 -19.13 -16.89
CA MET A 381 8.88 -20.03 -17.55
C MET A 381 10.07 -19.28 -18.13
N GLN A 382 9.88 -18.08 -18.69
CA GLN A 382 10.97 -17.22 -19.16
C GLN A 382 11.86 -16.77 -18.00
N GLU A 383 11.27 -16.24 -16.93
CA GLU A 383 12.00 -15.85 -15.71
C GLU A 383 12.81 -17.02 -15.12
N LYS A 384 12.22 -18.22 -15.07
CA LYS A 384 12.91 -19.42 -14.61
C LYS A 384 14.08 -19.82 -15.51
N GLN A 385 13.93 -19.67 -16.82
CA GLN A 385 15.02 -19.93 -17.77
C GLN A 385 16.14 -18.89 -17.64
N GLU A 386 15.81 -17.62 -17.47
CA GLU A 386 16.76 -16.53 -17.25
C GLU A 386 17.51 -16.70 -15.93
N ALA A 387 16.81 -16.99 -14.82
CA ALA A 387 17.42 -17.28 -13.54
C ALA A 387 18.37 -18.48 -13.61
N LYS A 388 17.98 -19.55 -14.34
CA LYS A 388 18.86 -20.71 -14.55
C LYS A 388 20.08 -20.37 -15.41
N ARG A 389 19.95 -19.47 -16.38
CA ARG A 389 21.09 -18.97 -17.18
C ARG A 389 22.03 -18.10 -16.34
N ALA A 390 21.48 -17.20 -15.52
CA ALA A 390 22.25 -16.37 -14.60
C ALA A 390 23.02 -17.23 -13.59
N GLN A 391 22.34 -18.20 -12.97
CA GLN A 391 22.97 -19.13 -12.03
C GLN A 391 24.11 -19.94 -12.69
N ARG A 392 23.91 -20.45 -13.91
CA ARG A 392 24.98 -21.11 -14.66
C ARG A 392 26.16 -20.18 -14.97
N GLY A 393 25.89 -18.91 -15.22
CA GLY A 393 26.93 -17.88 -15.39
C GLY A 393 27.72 -17.64 -14.11
N GLU A 394 27.03 -17.53 -12.97
CA GLU A 394 27.66 -17.39 -11.65
C GLU A 394 28.50 -18.62 -11.28
N ASP A 395 27.97 -19.83 -11.51
CA ASP A 395 28.65 -21.09 -11.23
C ASP A 395 29.90 -21.23 -12.12
N ALA A 396 29.79 -20.93 -13.43
CA ALA A 396 30.94 -20.93 -14.34
C ALA A 396 31.99 -19.88 -13.95
N SER A 397 31.57 -18.70 -13.46
CA SER A 397 32.48 -17.67 -12.96
C SER A 397 33.21 -18.14 -11.68
N LYS A 398 32.52 -18.82 -10.77
CA LYS A 398 33.12 -19.39 -9.56
C LYS A 398 34.09 -20.52 -9.91
N GLU A 399 33.74 -21.40 -10.85
CA GLU A 399 34.63 -22.45 -11.35
C GLU A 399 35.89 -21.88 -11.99
N TYR A 400 35.75 -20.82 -12.80
CA TYR A 400 36.88 -20.12 -13.41
C TYR A 400 37.78 -19.46 -12.37
N GLN A 401 37.21 -18.78 -11.37
CA GLN A 401 37.98 -18.20 -10.26
C GLN A 401 38.74 -19.28 -9.48
N ALA A 402 38.07 -20.38 -9.12
CA ALA A 402 38.71 -21.50 -8.43
C ALA A 402 39.84 -22.13 -9.27
N TYR A 403 39.68 -22.19 -10.59
CA TYR A 403 40.73 -22.65 -11.50
C TYR A 403 41.95 -21.71 -11.50
N VAL A 404 41.74 -20.39 -11.56
CA VAL A 404 42.82 -19.39 -11.50
C VAL A 404 43.55 -19.46 -10.16
N GLU A 405 42.82 -19.48 -9.05
CA GLU A 405 43.40 -19.61 -7.70
C GLU A 405 44.20 -20.90 -7.53
N ALA A 406 43.69 -22.04 -8.03
CA ALA A 406 44.41 -23.31 -7.98
C ALA A 406 45.68 -23.28 -8.83
N LYS A 407 45.68 -22.56 -9.96
CA LYS A 407 46.85 -22.39 -10.82
C LYS A 407 47.91 -21.52 -10.14
N ASP A 408 47.50 -20.41 -9.51
CA ASP A 408 48.39 -19.52 -8.78
C ASP A 408 48.98 -20.20 -7.55
N ALA A 409 48.18 -20.95 -6.78
CA ALA A 409 48.65 -21.75 -5.65
C ALA A 409 49.71 -22.80 -6.07
N LYS A 410 49.53 -23.45 -7.24
CA LYS A 410 50.55 -24.37 -7.81
C LYS A 410 51.84 -23.64 -8.16
N ARG A 411 51.75 -22.44 -8.74
CA ARG A 411 52.91 -21.60 -9.07
C ARG A 411 53.67 -21.21 -7.80
N GLU A 412 52.97 -20.71 -6.79
CA GLU A 412 53.56 -20.34 -5.49
C GLU A 412 54.23 -21.54 -4.81
N ALA A 413 53.60 -22.72 -4.83
CA ALA A 413 54.17 -23.93 -4.27
C ALA A 413 55.47 -24.35 -4.98
N THR A 414 55.52 -24.17 -6.30
CA THR A 414 56.71 -24.45 -7.11
C THR A 414 57.83 -23.46 -6.78
N GLU A 415 57.54 -22.16 -6.74
CA GLU A 415 58.49 -21.12 -6.35
C GLU A 415 59.01 -21.31 -4.91
N ALA A 416 58.14 -21.72 -3.98
CA ALA A 416 58.54 -22.04 -2.60
C ALA A 416 59.47 -23.25 -2.53
N ARG A 417 59.23 -24.28 -3.36
CA ARG A 417 60.10 -25.47 -3.47
C ARG A 417 61.48 -25.07 -4.00
N GLU A 418 61.53 -24.24 -5.04
CA GLU A 418 62.78 -23.71 -5.59
C GLU A 418 63.53 -22.86 -4.55
N ARG A 419 62.85 -21.98 -3.82
CA ARG A 419 63.44 -21.21 -2.72
C ARG A 419 64.03 -22.12 -1.63
N ARG A 420 63.34 -23.20 -1.26
CA ARG A 420 63.85 -24.20 -0.31
C ARG A 420 65.09 -24.90 -0.85
N GLN A 421 65.11 -25.27 -2.13
CA GLN A 421 66.28 -25.88 -2.76
C GLN A 421 67.47 -24.92 -2.81
N ARG A 422 67.26 -23.65 -3.19
CA ARG A 422 68.29 -22.61 -3.16
C ARG A 422 68.86 -22.40 -1.76
N ARG A 423 68.01 -22.38 -0.72
CA ARG A 423 68.45 -22.29 0.69
C ARG A 423 69.29 -23.50 1.09
N LYS A 424 68.88 -24.73 0.72
CA LYS A 424 69.65 -25.95 0.98
C LYS A 424 71.01 -25.93 0.26
N ALA A 425 71.05 -25.47 -0.99
CA ALA A 425 72.28 -25.34 -1.76
C ALA A 425 73.24 -24.33 -1.10
N LYS A 426 72.76 -23.13 -0.75
CA LYS A 426 73.55 -22.11 -0.04
C LYS A 426 74.07 -22.62 1.32
N ALA A 427 73.23 -23.32 2.09
CA ALA A 427 73.65 -23.89 3.37
C ALA A 427 74.73 -24.98 3.18
N LYS A 428 74.63 -25.80 2.13
CA LYS A 428 75.65 -26.81 1.79
C LYS A 428 76.97 -26.15 1.38
N GLU A 429 76.91 -25.07 0.60
CA GLU A 429 78.09 -24.28 0.20
C GLU A 429 78.76 -23.63 1.42
N GLN A 430 77.99 -22.98 2.30
CA GLN A 430 78.50 -22.44 3.57
C GLN A 430 79.10 -23.53 4.47
N ALA A 431 78.44 -24.69 4.60
CA ALA A 431 78.99 -25.81 5.37
C ALA A 431 80.29 -26.35 4.74
N GLY A 432 80.41 -26.32 3.42
CA GLY A 432 81.65 -26.64 2.69
C GLY A 432 82.77 -25.65 3.02
N LEU A 433 82.48 -24.34 3.00
CA LEU A 433 83.41 -23.29 3.38
C LEU A 433 83.88 -23.46 4.84
N VAL A 434 82.96 -23.69 5.78
CA VAL A 434 83.30 -23.91 7.20
C VAL A 434 84.17 -25.16 7.39
N ARG A 435 83.91 -26.26 6.65
CA ARG A 435 84.78 -27.45 6.67
C ARG A 435 86.16 -27.15 6.11
N SER A 436 86.24 -26.39 5.01
CA SER A 436 87.51 -25.97 4.41
C SER A 436 88.30 -25.06 5.36
N GLU A 437 87.65 -24.12 6.03
CA GLU A 437 88.27 -23.26 7.05
C GLU A 437 88.77 -24.08 8.25
N ARG A 438 88.00 -25.08 8.69
CA ARG A 438 88.40 -25.97 9.77
C ARG A 438 89.61 -26.83 9.38
N GLN A 439 89.61 -27.39 8.18
CA GLN A 439 90.77 -28.11 7.63
C GLN A 439 91.99 -27.20 7.48
N ALA A 440 91.81 -25.96 7.01
CA ALA A 440 92.88 -24.97 6.90
C ALA A 440 93.42 -24.54 8.28
N LYS A 441 92.56 -24.51 9.31
CA LYS A 441 92.97 -24.26 10.69
C LYS A 441 93.73 -25.45 11.27
N GLU A 442 93.25 -26.66 11.04
CA GLU A 442 93.94 -27.90 11.45
C GLU A 442 95.30 -28.06 10.77
N THR A 443 95.43 -27.71 9.49
CA THR A 443 96.74 -27.68 8.80
C THR A 443 97.66 -26.61 9.35
N ARG A 444 97.17 -25.39 9.62
CA ARG A 444 97.96 -24.34 10.29
C ARG A 444 98.40 -24.74 11.70
N ASP A 445 97.54 -25.42 12.46
CA ASP A 445 97.87 -25.92 13.81
C ASP A 445 98.88 -27.08 13.75
N ALA A 446 98.81 -27.94 12.72
CA ALA A 446 99.82 -28.96 12.44
C ALA A 446 101.16 -28.35 12.00
N GLU A 447 101.13 -27.25 11.24
CA GLU A 447 102.31 -26.48 10.84
C GLU A 447 102.95 -25.78 12.05
N ARG A 448 102.15 -25.19 12.94
CA ARG A 448 102.61 -24.62 14.22
C ARG A 448 103.24 -25.66 15.14
N LYS A 449 102.81 -26.93 15.07
CA LYS A 449 103.45 -28.05 15.78
C LYS A 449 104.79 -28.49 15.17
N ARG A 450 105.08 -28.16 13.90
CA ARG A 450 106.39 -28.46 13.26
C ARG A 450 107.51 -27.48 13.65
N VAL A 451 107.21 -26.34 14.26
CA VAL A 451 108.19 -25.26 14.56
C VAL A 451 108.72 -25.30 16.00
N ARG A 452 108.54 -26.40 16.75
CA ARG A 452 109.26 -26.60 18.03
C ARG A 452 110.00 -27.93 18.07
N ARG A 453 111.18 -27.92 17.44
CA ARG A 453 112.36 -28.63 17.95
C ARG A 453 113.58 -27.70 17.82
N PRO A 454 113.95 -26.96 18.88
CA PRO A 454 115.32 -26.52 19.05
C PRO A 454 116.18 -27.73 19.45
N LYS A 455 117.41 -27.74 18.93
CA LYS A 455 118.54 -28.38 19.60
C LYS A 455 118.83 -27.69 20.91
#